data_AF-A0A0Q0WDV3-F1
#
_entry.id   AF-A0A0Q0WDV3-F1
#
_cell.length_a   1.000
_cell.length_b   1.000
_cell.length_c   1.000
_cell.angle_alpha   90.00
_cell.angle_beta   90.00
_cell.angle_gamma   90.00
#
_symmetry.space_group_name_H-M   'P 1'
#
loop_
_entity.id
_entity.type
_entity.pdbx_description
1 polymer ?
#
loop_
_entity_poly.entity_id
_entity_poly.type
_entity_poly.pdbx_seq_one_letter_code
_entity_poly.pdbx_strand_id
1 'polypeptide(L)'
;MTLSAAAEGASTLTVVGEGEVAVPADTVYVTISVTTHDDNLTLASSENEASLDRTVEALVGVGVKREDVPSGRGISVQSITTRSRVCNNSTCVIVTDNASLVTSQVTIRFDAEDGALINRSIETARAEGAEAVISGYALEDASEAVAEARQRAIEDAED
;
A
#
# COMPACT_ATOMS: atom_id res chain seq x y z
N MET A 1 -47.27 -52.91 -16.46
CA MET A 1 -46.68 -51.60 -16.80
C MET A 1 -46.08 -51.05 -15.51
N THR A 2 -44.76 -51.21 -15.34
CA THR A 2 -43.72 -50.13 -15.34
C THR A 2 -43.79 -49.27 -14.08
N LEU A 3 -42.75 -48.95 -13.30
CA LEU A 3 -41.29 -49.17 -13.24
C LEU A 3 -40.93 -48.80 -11.77
N SER A 4 -40.10 -49.57 -11.05
CA SER A 4 -38.68 -49.29 -10.76
C SER A 4 -38.35 -48.34 -9.58
N ALA A 5 -37.43 -48.83 -8.74
CA ALA A 5 -36.51 -48.16 -7.81
C ALA A 5 -37.05 -47.51 -6.52
N ALA A 6 -37.11 -48.32 -5.45
CA ALA A 6 -36.93 -47.82 -4.09
C ALA A 6 -35.44 -47.43 -3.93
N ALA A 7 -35.17 -46.14 -3.73
CA ALA A 7 -33.87 -45.68 -3.26
C ALA A 7 -33.70 -46.14 -1.81
N GLU A 8 -33.05 -47.29 -1.61
CA GLU A 8 -32.55 -47.67 -0.29
C GLU A 8 -31.54 -46.61 0.16
N GLY A 9 -31.78 -46.03 1.35
CA GLY A 9 -31.02 -44.91 1.89
C GLY A 9 -29.55 -45.24 2.02
N ALA A 10 -28.74 -44.69 1.12
CA ALA A 10 -27.29 -44.68 1.26
C ALA A 10 -26.92 -43.91 2.54
N SER A 11 -26.30 -44.60 3.49
CA SER A 11 -25.71 -43.95 4.67
C SER A 11 -24.51 -43.13 4.21
N THR A 12 -24.62 -41.81 4.28
CA THR A 12 -23.53 -40.88 3.93
C THR A 12 -22.82 -40.42 5.20
N LEU A 13 -21.50 -40.44 5.20
CA LEU A 13 -20.66 -39.79 6.21
C LEU A 13 -20.21 -38.43 5.67
N THR A 14 -20.31 -37.38 6.47
CA THR A 14 -19.79 -36.05 6.14
C THR A 14 -18.57 -35.78 7.00
N VAL A 15 -17.46 -35.48 6.35
CA VAL A 15 -16.16 -35.17 6.96
C VAL A 15 -15.72 -33.79 6.48
N VAL A 16 -14.85 -33.15 7.25
CA VAL A 16 -14.22 -31.87 6.91
C VAL A 16 -12.73 -32.09 7.07
N GLY A 17 -11.98 -31.92 5.99
CA GLY A 17 -10.52 -31.90 6.04
C GLY A 17 -9.98 -30.48 5.93
N GLU A 18 -8.83 -30.25 6.53
CA GLU A 18 -8.11 -28.98 6.52
C GLU A 18 -6.78 -29.12 5.77
N GLY A 19 -6.41 -28.10 5.00
CA GLY A 19 -5.16 -28.09 4.23
C GLY A 19 -4.51 -26.72 4.22
N GLU A 20 -3.24 -26.68 4.59
CA GLU A 20 -2.44 -25.45 4.68
C GLU A 20 -1.14 -25.59 3.87
N VAL A 21 -0.73 -24.49 3.24
CA VAL A 21 0.55 -24.35 2.52
C VAL A 21 1.15 -22.99 2.85
N ALA A 22 2.46 -22.95 3.12
CA ALA A 22 3.21 -21.71 3.33
C ALA A 22 4.01 -21.37 2.07
N VAL A 23 3.79 -20.19 1.51
CA VAL A 23 4.46 -19.69 0.30
C VAL A 23 5.03 -18.29 0.58
N PRO A 24 6.29 -17.99 0.19
CA PRO A 24 6.85 -16.65 0.34
C PRO A 24 6.08 -15.64 -0.52
N ALA A 25 6.05 -14.38 -0.08
CA ALA A 25 5.56 -13.28 -0.90
C ALA A 25 6.50 -13.05 -2.09
N ASP A 26 5.94 -12.81 -3.27
CA ASP A 26 6.68 -12.46 -4.49
C ASP A 26 6.73 -10.95 -4.74
N THR A 27 5.94 -10.18 -3.98
CA THR A 27 5.74 -8.76 -4.22
C THR A 27 5.91 -7.94 -2.96
N VAL A 28 6.57 -6.79 -3.10
CA VAL A 28 6.72 -5.75 -2.07
C VAL A 28 6.08 -4.46 -2.55
N TYR A 29 5.26 -3.86 -1.70
CA TYR A 29 4.72 -2.52 -1.93
C TYR A 29 5.49 -1.50 -1.12
N VAL A 30 5.99 -0.47 -1.80
CA VAL A 30 6.66 0.68 -1.16
C VAL A 30 5.84 1.92 -1.42
N THR A 31 5.39 2.57 -0.35
CA THR A 31 4.72 3.85 -0.43
C THR A 31 5.75 4.97 -0.32
N ILE A 32 5.73 5.86 -1.31
CA ILE A 32 6.52 7.08 -1.38
C ILE A 32 5.58 8.25 -1.12
N SER A 33 5.93 9.14 -0.20
CA SER A 33 5.13 10.31 0.15
C SER A 33 5.97 11.57 0.18
N VAL A 34 5.38 12.69 -0.25
CA VAL A 34 5.98 14.02 -0.15
C VAL A 34 5.01 14.93 0.57
N THR A 35 5.51 15.69 1.54
CA THR A 35 4.72 16.68 2.27
C THR A 35 5.30 18.08 2.07
N THR A 36 4.44 19.02 1.69
CA THR A 36 4.76 20.45 1.58
C THR A 36 3.85 21.22 2.53
N HIS A 37 4.30 22.41 2.92
CA HIS A 37 3.51 23.32 3.73
C HIS A 37 3.63 24.73 3.18
N ASP A 38 2.50 25.42 3.04
CA ASP A 38 2.44 26.83 2.68
C ASP A 38 1.13 27.45 3.21
N ASP A 39 1.14 28.75 3.46
CA ASP A 39 -0.07 29.49 3.86
C ASP A 39 -1.10 29.52 2.70
N ASN A 40 -0.62 29.41 1.46
CA ASN A 40 -1.39 29.30 0.24
C ASN A 40 -1.47 27.84 -0.23
N LEU A 41 -2.65 27.25 -0.07
CA LEU A 41 -2.94 25.88 -0.50
C LEU A 41 -2.57 25.61 -1.98
N THR A 42 -2.81 26.55 -2.88
CA THR A 42 -2.51 26.35 -4.31
C THR A 42 -1.01 26.24 -4.56
N LEU A 43 -0.20 27.03 -3.85
CA LEU A 43 1.26 26.93 -3.92
C LEU A 43 1.73 25.61 -3.31
N ALA A 44 1.25 25.27 -2.10
CA ALA A 44 1.59 24.01 -1.44
C ALA A 44 1.28 22.81 -2.34
N SER A 45 0.10 22.76 -2.97
CA SER A 45 -0.29 21.67 -3.86
C SER A 45 0.58 21.59 -5.12
N SER A 46 0.84 22.72 -5.78
CA SER A 46 1.67 22.78 -6.98
C SER A 46 3.11 22.33 -6.70
N GLU A 47 3.69 22.76 -5.58
CA GLU A 47 5.02 22.34 -5.17
C GLU A 47 5.07 20.86 -4.79
N ASN A 48 4.02 20.37 -4.13
CA ASN A 48 3.91 18.97 -3.73
C ASN A 48 3.91 18.04 -4.94
N GLU A 49 3.06 18.36 -5.93
CA GLU A 49 2.95 17.59 -7.16
C GLU A 49 4.28 17.58 -7.93
N ALA A 50 4.89 18.75 -8.11
CA ALA A 50 6.19 18.86 -8.75
C ALA A 50 7.29 18.08 -8.02
N SER A 51 7.24 18.04 -6.68
CA SER A 51 8.22 17.29 -5.89
C SER A 51 8.01 15.78 -5.96
N LEU A 52 6.76 15.32 -5.96
CA LEU A 52 6.45 13.91 -6.17
C LEU A 52 6.83 13.46 -7.59
N ASP A 53 6.59 14.29 -8.61
CA ASP A 53 6.97 14.01 -9.99
C ASP A 53 8.49 13.88 -10.16
N ARG A 54 9.26 14.81 -9.58
CA ARG A 54 10.73 14.69 -9.57
C ARG A 54 11.19 13.40 -8.90
N THR A 55 10.56 13.04 -7.78
CA THR A 55 10.87 11.80 -7.07
C THR A 55 10.58 10.58 -7.95
N VAL A 56 9.42 10.54 -8.62
CA VAL A 56 9.06 9.44 -9.52
C VAL A 56 10.02 9.33 -10.69
N GLU A 57 10.40 10.45 -11.32
CA GLU A 57 11.38 10.44 -12.42
C GLU A 57 12.77 9.99 -11.96
N ALA A 58 13.21 10.36 -10.74
CA ALA A 58 14.43 9.85 -10.14
C ALA A 58 14.37 8.32 -9.91
N LEU A 59 13.24 7.81 -9.42
CA LEU A 59 13.00 6.38 -9.24
C LEU A 59 13.05 5.61 -10.57
N VAL A 60 12.45 6.16 -11.62
CA VAL A 60 12.54 5.59 -12.97
C VAL A 60 13.99 5.59 -13.47
N GLY A 61 14.73 6.68 -13.21
CA GLY A 61 16.14 6.80 -13.57
C GLY A 61 17.05 5.76 -12.91
N VAL A 62 16.68 5.25 -11.74
CA VAL A 62 17.40 4.16 -11.06
C VAL A 62 16.86 2.77 -11.37
N GLY A 63 15.90 2.63 -12.30
CA GLY A 63 15.47 1.34 -12.84
C GLY A 63 14.08 0.87 -12.40
N VAL A 64 13.30 1.68 -11.68
CA VAL A 64 11.87 1.40 -11.48
C VAL A 64 11.16 1.51 -12.82
N LYS A 65 10.38 0.50 -13.21
CA LYS A 65 9.64 0.56 -14.48
C LYS A 65 8.45 1.50 -14.32
N ARG A 66 8.18 2.28 -15.37
CA ARG A 66 7.03 3.20 -15.40
C ARG A 66 5.70 2.45 -15.19
N GLU A 67 5.59 1.22 -15.66
CA GLU A 67 4.41 0.36 -15.51
C GLU A 67 4.13 -0.07 -14.07
N ASP A 68 5.16 -0.11 -13.22
CA ASP A 68 5.05 -0.44 -11.79
C ASP A 68 4.67 0.78 -10.93
N VAL A 69 4.67 1.97 -11.53
CA VAL A 69 4.19 3.21 -10.90
C VAL A 69 2.73 3.43 -11.32
N PRO A 70 1.75 3.24 -10.42
CA PRO A 70 0.35 3.45 -10.76
C PRO A 70 0.09 4.93 -11.07
N SER A 71 -0.85 5.17 -11.98
CA SER A 71 -1.32 6.52 -12.30
C SER A 71 -2.11 7.16 -11.16
N GLY A 72 -2.71 6.34 -10.29
CA GLY A 72 -3.44 6.79 -9.11
C GLY A 72 -2.50 7.28 -8.01
N ARG A 73 -2.78 8.48 -7.48
CA ARG A 73 -2.04 9.09 -6.38
C ARG A 73 -2.99 9.40 -5.23
N GLY A 74 -2.55 9.13 -4.01
CA GLY A 74 -3.23 9.59 -2.81
C GLY A 74 -2.86 11.04 -2.54
N ILE A 75 -3.83 11.90 -2.24
CA ILE A 75 -3.59 13.28 -1.83
C ILE A 75 -4.35 13.52 -0.53
N SER A 76 -3.67 14.08 0.46
CA SER A 76 -4.22 14.53 1.73
C SER A 76 -3.93 16.01 1.90
N VAL A 77 -4.94 16.78 2.29
CA VAL A 77 -4.83 18.21 2.57
C VAL A 77 -5.29 18.45 4.00
N GLN A 78 -4.44 19.10 4.79
CA GLN A 78 -4.71 19.45 6.17
C GLN A 78 -4.54 20.96 6.34
N SER A 79 -5.45 21.59 7.06
CA SER A 79 -5.32 22.99 7.47
C SER A 79 -5.05 23.04 8.96
N ILE A 80 -3.98 23.74 9.33
CA ILE A 80 -3.54 23.91 10.71
C ILE A 80 -3.66 25.39 11.05
N THR A 81 -4.53 25.70 12.03
CA THR A 81 -4.64 27.04 12.60
C THR A 81 -4.04 27.04 13.99
N THR A 82 -2.97 27.80 14.19
CA THR A 82 -2.37 28.01 15.50
C THR A 82 -2.79 29.37 16.04
N ARG A 83 -3.21 29.43 17.31
CA ARG A 83 -3.57 30.69 17.99
C ARG A 83 -2.67 30.87 19.21
N SER A 84 -1.90 31.94 19.21
CA SER A 84 -0.94 32.26 20.27
C SER A 84 -1.28 33.60 20.90
N ARG A 85 -1.32 33.65 22.23
CA ARG A 85 -1.46 34.92 22.96
C ARG A 85 -0.09 35.51 23.20
N VAL A 86 0.22 36.62 22.54
CA VAL A 86 1.47 37.36 22.72
C VAL A 86 1.19 38.59 23.54
N CYS A 87 1.87 38.74 24.68
CA CYS A 87 1.72 39.89 25.58
C CYS A 87 2.99 40.74 25.59
N ASN A 88 2.85 42.05 25.46
CA ASN A 88 3.91 43.02 25.66
C ASN A 88 3.48 44.05 26.71
N ASN A 89 4.20 44.05 27.84
CA ASN A 89 3.97 44.86 29.04
C ASN A 89 2.54 44.69 29.64
N SER A 90 1.55 45.40 29.10
CA SER A 90 0.14 45.38 29.55
C SER A 90 -0.85 44.99 28.45
N THR A 91 -0.40 44.89 27.19
CA THR A 91 -1.26 44.62 26.04
C THR A 91 -1.00 43.20 25.55
N CYS A 92 -2.07 42.42 25.45
CA CYS A 92 -2.02 41.09 24.85
C CYS A 92 -2.80 41.08 23.54
N VAL A 93 -2.21 40.52 22.50
CA VAL A 93 -2.86 40.26 21.21
C VAL A 93 -2.90 38.76 20.96
N ILE A 94 -3.93 38.30 20.25
CA ILE A 94 -3.97 36.94 19.72
C ILE A 94 -3.39 37.00 18.31
N VAL A 95 -2.27 36.30 18.13
CA VAL A 95 -1.69 36.04 16.81
C VAL A 95 -2.28 34.74 16.30
N THR A 96 -2.75 34.73 15.07
CA THR A 96 -3.27 33.54 14.39
C THR A 96 -2.42 33.27 13.18
N ASP A 97 -1.87 32.06 13.10
CA ASP A 97 -1.10 31.56 11.98
C ASP A 97 -1.87 30.41 11.35
N ASN A 98 -1.97 30.40 10.01
CA ASN A 98 -2.63 29.34 9.25
C ASN A 98 -1.62 28.72 8.32
N ALA A 99 -1.48 27.39 8.36
CA ALA A 99 -0.68 26.65 7.41
C ALA A 99 -1.55 25.60 6.71
N SER A 100 -1.33 25.42 5.42
CA SER A 100 -1.87 24.29 4.68
C SER A 100 -0.76 23.26 4.50
N LEU A 101 -1.00 22.02 4.93
CA LEU A 101 -0.11 20.90 4.71
C LEU A 101 -0.72 20.02 3.62
N VAL A 102 0.04 19.76 2.57
CA VAL A 102 -0.36 18.89 1.48
C VAL A 102 0.59 17.70 1.48
N THR A 103 0.03 16.49 1.54
CA THR A 103 0.78 15.25 1.41
C THR A 103 0.27 14.49 0.20
N SER A 104 1.14 14.22 -0.77
CA SER A 104 0.83 13.30 -1.88
C SER A 104 1.64 12.03 -1.73
N GLN A 105 1.06 10.91 -2.14
CA GLN A 105 1.71 9.62 -2.10
C GLN A 105 1.42 8.76 -3.32
N VAL A 106 2.36 7.87 -3.63
CA VAL A 106 2.23 6.81 -4.63
C VAL A 106 2.76 5.51 -4.04
N THR A 107 2.11 4.40 -4.35
CA THR A 107 2.56 3.07 -3.92
C THR A 107 3.09 2.33 -5.14
N ILE A 108 4.37 1.95 -5.10
CA ILE A 108 5.06 1.29 -6.19
C ILE A 108 5.19 -0.19 -5.85
N ARG A 109 4.98 -1.03 -6.86
CA ARG A 109 5.14 -2.48 -6.78
C ARG A 109 6.57 -2.87 -7.13
N PHE A 110 7.17 -3.75 -6.35
CA PHE A 110 8.48 -4.34 -6.60
C PHE A 110 8.42 -5.85 -6.52
N ASP A 111 9.28 -6.51 -7.30
CA ASP A 111 9.62 -7.92 -7.12
C ASP A 111 10.33 -8.09 -5.77
N ALA A 112 9.85 -9.01 -4.93
CA ALA A 112 10.40 -9.25 -3.60
C ALA A 112 11.81 -9.83 -3.62
N GLU A 113 12.22 -10.47 -4.72
CA GLU A 113 13.57 -10.99 -4.89
C GLU A 113 14.58 -9.88 -5.22
N ASP A 114 14.13 -8.74 -5.80
CA ASP A 114 14.99 -7.60 -6.14
C ASP A 114 15.20 -6.63 -4.96
N GLY A 115 15.73 -7.16 -3.86
CA GLY A 115 16.06 -6.37 -2.68
C GLY A 115 17.04 -5.21 -2.95
N ALA A 116 17.90 -5.34 -3.97
CA ALA A 116 18.84 -4.31 -4.35
C ALA A 116 18.16 -3.10 -5.02
N LEU A 117 17.18 -3.34 -5.91
CA LEU A 117 16.36 -2.27 -6.48
C LEU A 117 15.46 -1.63 -5.43
N ILE A 118 14.84 -2.42 -4.54
CA ILE A 118 14.01 -1.90 -3.44
C ILE A 118 14.82 -0.92 -2.58
N ASN A 119 15.99 -1.35 -2.09
CA ASN A 119 16.81 -0.52 -1.22
C ASN A 119 17.28 0.76 -1.93
N ARG A 120 17.79 0.62 -3.16
CA ARG A 120 18.21 1.78 -3.98
C ARG A 120 17.07 2.77 -4.21
N SER A 121 15.86 2.28 -4.44
CA SER A 121 14.67 3.11 -4.66
C SER A 121 14.30 3.89 -3.40
N ILE A 122 14.32 3.24 -2.23
CA ILE A 122 14.08 3.89 -0.93
C ILE A 122 15.13 4.98 -0.67
N GLU A 123 16.41 4.69 -0.90
CA GLU A 123 17.49 5.66 -0.72
C GLU A 123 17.38 6.84 -1.69
N THR A 124 17.03 6.58 -2.95
CA THR A 124 16.83 7.61 -3.98
C THR A 124 15.66 8.52 -3.64
N ALA A 125 14.51 7.97 -3.23
CA ALA A 125 13.36 8.76 -2.82
C ALA A 125 13.69 9.68 -1.62
N ARG A 126 14.43 9.16 -0.64
CA ARG A 126 14.88 9.94 0.53
C ARG A 126 15.87 11.05 0.15
N ALA A 127 16.75 10.79 -0.82
CA ALA A 127 17.66 11.80 -1.33
C ALA A 127 16.92 12.96 -2.03
N GLU A 128 15.77 12.70 -2.65
CA GLU A 128 14.87 13.71 -3.24
C GLU A 128 13.99 14.43 -2.20
N GLY A 129 14.13 14.10 -0.92
CA GLY A 129 13.36 14.69 0.17
C GLY A 129 11.97 14.08 0.37
N ALA A 130 11.68 12.94 -0.28
CA ALA A 130 10.47 12.16 -0.03
C ALA A 130 10.65 11.19 1.14
N GLU A 131 9.54 10.83 1.78
CA GLU A 131 9.48 9.68 2.66
C GLU A 131 9.23 8.41 1.84
N ALA A 132 9.84 7.30 2.25
CA ALA A 132 9.73 6.02 1.58
C ALA A 132 9.68 4.89 2.62
N VAL A 133 8.57 4.12 2.59
CA VAL A 133 8.28 3.07 3.55
C VAL A 133 7.72 1.84 2.86
N ILE A 134 8.13 0.64 3.30
CA ILE A 134 7.48 -0.61 2.89
C ILE A 134 6.09 -0.63 3.52
N SER A 135 5.05 -0.66 2.68
CA SER A 135 3.65 -0.61 3.10
C SER A 135 2.96 -1.97 3.07
N GLY A 136 3.56 -2.97 2.43
CA GLY A 136 3.02 -4.33 2.46
C GLY A 136 3.81 -5.34 1.63
N TYR A 137 3.40 -6.59 1.75
CA TYR A 137 3.88 -7.73 0.97
C TYR A 137 2.68 -8.49 0.41
N ALA A 138 2.83 -9.10 -0.76
CA ALA A 138 1.78 -9.91 -1.37
C ALA A 138 2.35 -11.10 -2.14
N LEU A 139 1.46 -12.05 -2.43
CA LEU A 139 1.64 -13.12 -3.42
C LEU A 139 0.66 -12.79 -4.56
N GLU A 140 1.16 -12.46 -5.76
CA GLU A 140 0.30 -12.04 -6.86
C GLU A 140 -0.57 -13.17 -7.39
N ASP A 141 0.01 -14.37 -7.50
CA ASP A 141 -0.71 -15.57 -7.94
C ASP A 141 -0.65 -16.65 -6.85
N ALA A 142 -1.76 -16.77 -6.13
CA ALA A 142 -1.92 -17.80 -5.10
C ALA A 142 -2.54 -19.11 -5.65
N SER A 143 -2.78 -19.23 -6.96
CA SER A 143 -3.57 -20.34 -7.52
C SER A 143 -2.94 -21.71 -7.29
N GLU A 144 -1.63 -21.84 -7.46
CA GLU A 144 -0.88 -23.08 -7.19
C GLU A 144 -0.92 -23.44 -5.69
N ALA A 145 -0.68 -22.45 -4.82
CA ALA A 145 -0.74 -22.63 -3.37
C ALA A 145 -2.12 -23.08 -2.90
N VAL A 146 -3.18 -22.49 -3.47
CA VAL A 146 -4.58 -22.86 -3.19
C VAL A 146 -4.91 -24.26 -3.71
N ALA A 147 -4.41 -24.64 -4.90
CA ALA A 147 -4.60 -25.97 -5.45
C ALA A 147 -3.95 -27.05 -4.57
N GLU A 148 -2.73 -26.79 -4.10
CA GLU A 148 -2.01 -27.68 -3.21
C GLU A 148 -2.68 -27.78 -1.83
N ALA A 149 -3.08 -26.64 -1.23
CA ALA A 149 -3.80 -26.63 0.03
C ALA A 149 -5.12 -27.41 -0.06
N ARG A 150 -5.84 -27.28 -1.19
CA ARG A 150 -7.05 -28.06 -1.45
C ARG A 150 -6.79 -29.55 -1.55
N GLN A 151 -5.71 -29.96 -2.22
CA GLN A 151 -5.35 -31.38 -2.31
C GLN A 151 -5.09 -31.97 -0.92
N ARG A 152 -4.32 -31.25 -0.08
CA ARG A 152 -4.06 -31.65 1.31
C ARG A 152 -5.34 -31.77 2.14
N ALA A 153 -6.29 -30.85 1.95
CA ALA A 153 -7.58 -30.90 2.63
C ALA A 153 -8.44 -32.11 2.20
N ILE A 154 -8.29 -32.59 0.96
CA ILE A 154 -8.96 -33.80 0.51
C ILE A 154 -8.32 -35.02 1.15
N GLU A 155 -6.98 -35.10 1.15
CA GLU A 155 -6.23 -36.20 1.78
C GLU A 155 -6.56 -36.31 3.27
N ASP A 156 -6.60 -35.18 3.99
CA ASP A 156 -6.96 -35.13 5.42
C ASP A 156 -8.42 -35.58 5.69
N ALA A 157 -9.32 -35.37 4.74
CA ALA A 157 -10.70 -35.83 4.86
C ALA A 157 -10.87 -37.34 4.57
N GLU A 158 -9.91 -37.94 3.85
CA GLU A 158 -9.92 -39.37 3.50
C GLU A 158 -9.30 -40.27 4.58
N ASP A 159 -8.46 -39.70 5.46
CA ASP A 159 -7.80 -40.35 6.61
C ASP A 159 -8.74 -40.55 7.83
#